data_AF-A0A382QH95-F1
#
_entry.id   AF-A0A382QH95-F1
#
_cell.length_a   1.000
_cell.length_b   1.000
_cell.length_c   1.000
_cell.angle_alpha   90.00
_cell.angle_beta   90.00
_cell.angle_gamma   90.00
#
_symmetry.space_group_name_H-M   'P 1'
#
loop_
_entity.id
_entity.type
_entity.pdbx_description
1 polymer ?
#
loop_
_entity_poly.entity_id
_entity_poly.type
_entity_poly.pdbx_seq_one_letter_code
_entity_poly.pdbx_strand_id
1 'polypeptide(L)' 'ILEQIINAKPTDGLWDDGRTDESQLGLKYEEVEEAMSNPNSHNYEKYIKIRKLNLHKMEPIPVCKIPK' A
#
# COMPACT_ATOMS: atom_id res chain seq x y z
N ILE A 1 -23.31 13.01 6.48
CA ILE A 1 -21.98 12.37 6.70
C ILE A 1 -21.07 13.43 7.32
N LEU A 2 -20.23 13.09 8.28
CA LEU A 2 -19.33 14.04 8.95
C LEU A 2 -18.19 14.43 8.00
N GLU A 3 -18.07 15.71 7.66
CA GLU A 3 -16.97 16.23 6.81
C GLU A 3 -15.60 15.98 7.42
N GLN A 4 -15.51 15.99 8.75
CA GLN A 4 -14.27 15.70 9.48
C GLN A 4 -13.72 14.31 9.17
N ILE A 5 -14.57 13.33 8.88
CA ILE A 5 -14.14 11.96 8.53
C ILE A 5 -13.55 11.94 7.11
N ILE A 6 -14.18 12.66 6.17
CA ILE A 6 -13.74 12.70 4.77
C ILE A 6 -12.43 13.48 4.63
N ASN A 7 -12.29 14.57 5.39
CA ASN A 7 -11.14 15.47 5.31
C ASN A 7 -9.97 15.04 6.22
N ALA A 8 -10.17 14.09 7.13
CA ALA A 8 -9.08 13.58 7.96
C ALA A 8 -8.03 12.88 7.10
N LYS A 9 -6.75 13.11 7.42
CA LYS A 9 -5.67 12.38 6.77
C LYS A 9 -5.75 10.90 7.16
N PRO A 10 -5.68 9.96 6.19
CA PRO A 10 -5.66 8.54 6.50
C PRO A 10 -4.48 8.14 7.39
N THR A 11 -4.75 7.27 8.35
CA THR A 11 -3.79 6.72 9.33
C THR A 11 -4.23 5.32 9.76
N ASP A 12 -3.26 4.44 10.04
CA ASP A 12 -3.49 3.10 10.58
C ASP A 12 -3.98 3.09 12.05
N GLY A 13 -3.87 4.22 12.75
CA GLY A 13 -4.27 4.36 14.15
C GLY A 13 -3.47 3.48 15.12
N LEU A 14 -2.30 2.96 14.72
CA LEU A 14 -1.47 2.09 15.54
C LEU A 14 -0.54 2.84 16.50
N TRP A 15 -0.35 4.15 16.29
CA TRP A 15 0.61 4.97 17.01
C TRP A 15 -0.01 6.24 17.57
N ASP A 16 0.40 6.63 18.79
CA ASP A 16 -0.04 7.87 19.44
C ASP A 16 0.52 9.14 18.78
N ASP A 17 1.51 8.99 17.89
CA ASP A 17 2.12 10.11 17.17
C ASP A 17 1.32 10.57 15.94
N GLY A 18 0.23 9.87 15.60
CA GLY A 18 -0.67 10.25 14.52
C GLY A 18 -0.02 10.24 13.14
N ARG A 19 1.03 9.43 12.94
CA ARG A 19 1.65 9.26 11.63
C ARG A 19 0.61 8.81 10.60
N THR A 20 0.74 9.33 9.38
CA THR A 20 -0.19 9.09 8.28
C THR A 20 0.31 7.97 7.38
N ASP A 21 -0.61 7.33 6.66
CA ASP A 21 -0.27 6.26 5.71
C ASP A 21 0.76 6.74 4.67
N GLU A 22 0.60 7.98 4.18
CA GLU A 22 1.53 8.60 3.24
C GLU A 22 2.94 8.76 3.82
N SER A 23 3.06 9.08 5.11
CA SER A 23 4.35 9.20 5.78
C SER A 23 5.03 7.85 6.00
N GLN A 24 4.26 6.78 6.23
CA GLN A 24 4.79 5.43 6.43
C GLN A 24 5.21 4.78 5.10
N LEU A 25 4.40 4.93 4.05
CA LEU A 25 4.69 4.40 2.71
C LEU A 25 5.65 5.30 1.93
N GLY A 26 5.71 6.58 2.27
CA GLY A 26 6.45 7.61 1.55
C GLY A 26 5.89 7.88 0.15
N LEU A 27 4.61 7.62 -0.09
CA LEU A 27 3.91 7.89 -1.35
C LEU A 27 2.52 8.45 -1.01
N LYS A 28 2.04 9.39 -1.81
CA LYS A 28 0.66 9.87 -1.73
C LYS A 28 -0.30 8.86 -2.35
N TYR A 29 -1.57 8.92 -1.97
CA TYR A 29 -2.60 8.03 -2.56
C TYR A 29 -2.69 8.18 -4.07
N GLU A 30 -2.76 9.41 -4.58
CA GLU A 30 -2.82 9.69 -6.03
C GLU A 30 -1.61 9.11 -6.79
N GLU A 31 -0.42 9.19 -6.19
CA GLU A 31 0.81 8.67 -6.77
C GLU A 31 0.83 7.13 -6.80
N VAL A 32 0.30 6.48 -5.76
CA VAL A 32 0.14 5.02 -5.72
C VAL A 32 -0.89 4.58 -6.75
N GLU A 33 -2.04 5.25 -6.84
CA GLU A 33 -3.10 4.93 -7.81
C GLU A 33 -2.63 5.06 -9.25
N GLU A 34 -1.87 6.13 -9.55
CA GLU A 34 -1.23 6.31 -10.85
C GLU A 34 -0.23 5.18 -11.13
N ALA A 35 0.67 4.88 -10.19
CA ALA A 35 1.66 3.82 -10.34
C ALA A 35 1.04 2.41 -10.46
N MET A 36 -0.12 2.19 -9.86
CA MET A 36 -0.88 0.93 -10.01
C MET A 36 -1.39 0.74 -11.44
N SER A 37 -1.76 1.83 -12.11
CA SER A 37 -2.39 1.80 -13.43
C SER A 37 -1.42 2.05 -14.59
N ASN A 38 -0.30 2.74 -14.32
CA ASN A 38 0.66 3.17 -15.32
C ASN A 38 2.10 2.71 -14.97
N PRO A 39 2.63 1.69 -15.67
CA PRO A 39 4.02 1.24 -15.51
C PRO A 39 5.10 2.30 -15.81
N ASN A 40 4.74 3.38 -16.50
CA ASN A 40 5.66 4.48 -16.81
C ASN A 40 5.56 5.64 -15.80
N SER A 41 4.76 5.52 -14.74
CA SER A 41 4.71 6.53 -13.68
C SER A 41 6.09 6.66 -13.02
N HIS A 42 6.43 7.89 -12.64
CA HIS A 42 7.68 8.19 -11.91
C HIS A 42 7.83 7.33 -10.65
N ASN A 43 6.72 7.01 -9.97
CA ASN A 43 6.69 6.26 -8.72
C ASN A 43 6.54 4.75 -8.90
N TYR A 44 6.49 4.24 -10.14
CA TYR A 44 6.24 2.83 -10.44
C TYR A 44 7.25 1.89 -9.80
N GLU A 45 8.55 2.23 -9.84
CA GLU A 45 9.59 1.38 -9.26
C GLU A 45 9.43 1.21 -7.75
N LYS A 46 9.11 2.30 -7.05
CA LYS A 46 8.87 2.29 -5.60
C LYS A 46 7.63 1.47 -5.27
N TYR A 47 6.55 1.67 -6.00
CA TYR A 47 5.32 0.88 -5.88
C TYR A 47 5.58 -0.61 -6.07
N ILE A 48 6.26 -1.01 -7.16
CA ILE A 48 6.55 -2.42 -7.46
C ILE A 48 7.43 -3.05 -6.39
N LYS A 49 8.41 -2.33 -5.85
CA LYS A 49 9.25 -2.83 -4.75
C LYS A 49 8.40 -3.18 -3.53
N ILE A 50 7.52 -2.27 -3.09
CA ILE A 50 6.62 -2.49 -1.95
C ILE A 50 5.65 -3.63 -2.25
N ARG A 51 5.04 -3.64 -3.43
CA ARG A 51 4.09 -4.68 -3.86
C ARG A 51 4.71 -6.07 -3.83
N LYS A 52 5.88 -6.25 -4.44
CA LYS A 52 6.57 -7.56 -4.51
C LYS A 52 6.84 -8.14 -3.13
N LEU A 53 7.26 -7.31 -2.17
CA LEU A 53 7.49 -7.74 -0.78
C LEU A 53 6.20 -8.17 -0.08
N ASN A 54 5.05 -7.59 -0.45
CA ASN A 54 3.75 -7.84 0.19
C ASN A 54 2.85 -8.83 -0.57
N LEU A 55 3.29 -9.42 -1.69
CA LEU A 55 2.48 -10.37 -2.46
C LEU A 55 1.99 -11.57 -1.61
N HIS A 56 2.75 -11.98 -0.60
CA HIS A 56 2.37 -13.04 0.33
C HIS A 56 1.10 -12.73 1.16
N LYS A 57 0.66 -11.47 1.22
CA LYS A 57 -0.61 -11.05 1.87
C LYS A 57 -1.80 -11.16 0.92
N MET A 58 -1.56 -11.29 -0.38
CA MET A 58 -2.57 -11.34 -1.43
C MET A 58 -2.70 -12.75 -2.01
N GLU A 59 -1.57 -13.43 -2.19
CA GLU A 59 -1.51 -14.79 -2.71
C GLU A 59 -1.87 -15.81 -1.62
N PRO A 60 -2.43 -16.97 -2.00
CA PRO A 60 -2.66 -18.07 -1.06
C PRO A 60 -1.38 -18.47 -0.34
N ILE A 61 -1.53 -18.96 0.89
CA ILE A 61 -0.41 -19.47 1.69
C ILE A 61 0.32 -20.53 0.87
N PRO A 62 1.63 -20.38 0.63
CA PRO A 62 2.39 -21.32 -0.17
C PRO A 62 2.41 -22.69 0.52
N VAL A 63 1.99 -23.72 -0.20
CA VAL A 63 1.97 -25.10 0.28
C VAL A 63 2.97 -25.95 -0.50
N CYS A 64 3.69 -26.82 0.22
CA CYS A 64 4.57 -27.80 -0.40
C CYS A 64 3.73 -28.88 -1.11
N LYS A 65 3.94 -29.06 -2.41
CA LYS A 65 3.31 -30.13 -3.20
C LYS A 65 4.29 -31.28 -3.37
N ILE A 66 4.03 -32.40 -2.68
CA ILE A 66 4.84 -33.61 -2.78
C ILE A 66 4.30 -34.46 -3.94
N PRO A 67 5.09 -34.78 -4.98
CA PRO A 67 4.66 -35.66 -6.07
C PRO A 67 4.42 -37.09 -5.56
N LYS A 68 3.48 -37.80 -6.19
CA LYS A 68 3.20 -39.21 -5.91
C LYS A 68 4.26 -40.13 -6.49
#